data_AF-A0A380EM68-F1
#
_entry.id   AF-A0A380EM68-F1
#
_cell.length_a   1.000
_cell.length_b   1.000
_cell.length_c   1.000
_cell.angle_alpha   90.00
_cell.angle_beta   90.00
_cell.angle_gamma   90.00
#
_symmetry.space_group_name_H-M   'P 1'
#
loop_
_entity.id
_entity.type
_entity.pdbx_description
1 polymer ?
#
loop_
_entity_poly.entity_id
_entity_poly.type
_entity_poly.pdbx_seq_one_letter_code
_entity_poly.pdbx_strand_id
1 'polypeptide(L)' 'METKEKIKVTTIDELTPLIGKKVIVKGKEVGLFLTESGKIHAIHNICPHKQGPLSEGTVSGEYVFCPLHDQKLI' A
#
# COMPACT_ATOMS: atom_id res chain seq x y z
N MET A 1 23.07 -11.36 -9.31
CA MET A 1 22.11 -12.08 -8.46
C MET A 1 21.65 -11.08 -7.42
N GLU A 2 20.43 -10.53 -7.55
CA GLU A 2 19.91 -9.57 -6.56
C GLU A 2 19.57 -10.31 -5.27
N THR A 3 20.29 -10.01 -4.19
CA THR A 3 20.03 -10.57 -2.88
C THR A 3 18.74 -9.99 -2.33
N LYS A 4 17.75 -10.84 -2.05
CA LYS A 4 16.51 -10.42 -1.38
C LYS A 4 16.81 -10.12 0.08
N GLU A 5 16.70 -8.85 0.45
CA GLU A 5 16.86 -8.38 1.82
C GLU A 5 15.50 -8.21 2.49
N LYS A 6 15.37 -8.67 3.74
CA LYS A 6 14.17 -8.48 4.55
C LYS A 6 14.33 -7.23 5.40
N ILE A 7 13.41 -6.27 5.27
CA ILE A 7 13.41 -5.02 6.03
C ILE A 7 12.14 -4.99 6.87
N LYS A 8 12.29 -4.78 8.18
CA LYS A 8 11.16 -4.58 9.08
C LYS A 8 10.58 -3.18 8.85
N VAL A 9 9.29 -3.08 8.56
CA VAL A 9 8.62 -1.81 8.24
C VAL A 9 7.50 -1.42 9.22
N THR A 10 6.77 -2.39 9.77
CA THR A 10 5.63 -2.18 10.69
C THR A 10 5.30 -3.49 11.41
N THR A 11 4.40 -3.47 12.39
CA THR A 11 3.68 -4.66 12.86
C THR A 11 2.27 -4.71 12.26
N ILE A 12 1.63 -5.88 12.31
CA ILE A 12 0.26 -6.07 11.83
C ILE A 12 -0.72 -5.24 12.66
N ASP A 13 -0.49 -5.13 13.97
CA ASP A 13 -1.35 -4.37 14.88
C ASP A 13 -1.40 -2.87 14.59
N GLU A 14 -0.38 -2.36 13.88
CA GLU A 14 -0.34 -0.97 13.42
C GLU A 14 -1.00 -0.76 12.04
N LEU A 15 -1.54 -1.83 11.43
CA LEU A 15 -2.32 -1.74 10.20
C LEU A 15 -3.81 -1.77 10.55
N THR A 16 -4.55 -0.79 10.07
CA THR A 16 -6.01 -0.80 10.16
C THR A 16 -6.58 -1.40 8.87
N PRO A 17 -7.48 -2.41 8.96
CA PRO A 17 -8.14 -2.93 7.78
C PRO A 17 -8.78 -1.82 6.95
N LEU A 18 -8.69 -1.96 5.64
CA LEU A 18 -9.21 -1.03 4.65
C LEU A 18 -8.56 0.37 4.61
N ILE A 19 -7.56 0.64 5.44
CA ILE A 19 -6.84 1.90 5.48
C ILE A 19 -5.40 1.66 5.00
N GLY A 20 -4.97 2.47 4.03
CA GLY A 20 -3.59 2.43 3.55
C GLY A 20 -2.61 3.02 4.57
N LYS A 21 -1.47 2.36 4.76
CA LYS A 21 -0.35 2.90 5.55
C LYS A 21 0.84 3.15 4.64
N LYS A 22 1.32 4.40 4.62
CA LYS A 22 2.57 4.76 3.95
C LYS A 22 3.76 4.35 4.81
N VAL A 23 4.75 3.69 4.20
CA VAL A 23 6.07 3.44 4.78
C VAL A 23 7.17 3.83 3.80
N ILE A 24 8.33 4.21 4.31
CA ILE A 24 9.50 4.55 3.49
C ILE A 24 10.53 3.43 3.63
N VAL A 25 10.90 2.80 2.51
CA VAL A 25 11.89 1.72 2.46
C VAL A 25 13.02 2.15 1.53
N LYS A 26 14.21 2.41 2.09
CA LYS A 26 15.39 2.86 1.33
C LYS A 26 15.08 4.07 0.40
N GLY A 27 14.32 5.03 0.92
CA GLY A 27 13.92 6.24 0.18
C GLY A 27 12.78 6.05 -0.83
N LYS A 28 12.18 4.86 -0.93
CA LYS A 28 11.00 4.61 -1.77
C LYS A 28 9.74 4.55 -0.92
N GLU A 29 8.68 5.20 -1.38
CA GLU A 29 7.38 5.12 -0.72
C GLU A 29 6.65 3.83 -1.10
N VAL A 30 6.17 3.11 -0.07
CA VAL A 30 5.41 1.87 -0.21
C VAL A 30 4.10 2.04 0.55
N GLY A 31 2.99 1.73 -0.12
CA GLY A 31 1.67 1.62 0.50
C GLY A 31 1.44 0.19 0.98
N LEU A 32 1.14 0.04 2.26
CA LEU A 32 0.71 -1.21 2.88
C LEU A 32 -0.81 -1.19 3.04
N PHE A 33 -1.48 -2.25 2.60
CA PHE A 33 -2.93 -2.37 2.64
C PHE A 33 -3.33 -3.70 3.26
N LEU A 34 -4.06 -3.64 4.37
CA LEU A 34 -4.67 -4.80 5.02
C LEU A 34 -6.10 -4.95 4.49
N THR A 35 -6.38 -6.04 3.78
CA THR A 35 -7.72 -6.31 3.24
C THR A 35 -8.65 -6.86 4.31
N GLU A 36 -9.96 -6.89 4.02
CA GLU A 36 -10.95 -7.49 4.94
C GLU A 36 -10.69 -8.98 5.21
N SER A 37 -10.07 -9.68 4.25
CA SER A 37 -9.70 -11.09 4.41
C SER A 37 -8.44 -11.30 5.27
N GLY A 38 -7.82 -10.22 5.75
CA GLY A 38 -6.60 -10.26 6.57
C GLY A 38 -5.31 -10.38 5.76
N LYS A 39 -5.36 -10.25 4.43
CA LYS A 39 -4.17 -10.26 3.58
C LYS A 39 -3.51 -8.88 3.56
N ILE A 40 -2.18 -8.88 3.45
CA ILE A 40 -1.40 -7.65 3.34
C ILE A 40 -0.83 -7.55 1.94
N HIS A 41 -1.13 -6.43 1.27
CA HIS A 41 -0.52 -6.05 0.01
C HIS A 41 0.47 -4.91 0.23
N ALA A 42 1.62 -5.01 -0.41
CA ALA A 42 2.63 -3.96 -0.43
C ALA A 42 2.86 -3.55 -1.89
N ILE A 43 2.54 -2.30 -2.23
CA ILE A 43 2.72 -1.74 -3.57
C ILE A 43 3.42 -0.38 -3.47
N HIS A 44 3.92 0.11 -4.60
CA HIS A 44 4.51 1.45 -4.66
C HIS A 44 3.45 2.49 -4.27
N ASN A 45 3.78 3.47 -3.41
CA ASN A 45 2.78 4.42 -2.89
C ASN A 45 2.36 5.49 -3.91
N ILE A 46 2.93 5.50 -5.11
CA ILE A 46 2.67 6.52 -6.12
C ILE A 46 1.79 5.90 -7.20
N CYS A 47 0.61 6.47 -7.41
CA CYS A 47 -0.29 6.05 -8.50
C CYS A 47 0.42 6.23 -9.85
N PRO A 48 0.47 5.21 -10.73
CA PRO A 48 1.13 5.32 -12.02
C PRO A 48 0.44 6.30 -12.98
N HIS A 49 -0.80 6.70 -12.70
CA HIS A 49 -1.57 7.59 -13.56
C HIS A 49 -1.30 9.07 -13.26
N LYS A 50 -1.64 9.53 -12.04
CA LYS A 50 -1.52 10.96 -11.64
C LYS A 50 -0.59 11.19 -10.46
N GLN A 51 0.25 10.21 -10.11
CA GLN A 51 1.24 10.32 -9.03
C GLN A 51 0.64 10.62 -7.64
N GLY A 52 -0.66 10.35 -7.45
CA GLY A 52 -1.32 10.51 -6.14
C GLY A 52 -0.84 9.48 -5.11
N PRO A 53 -0.88 9.80 -3.81
CA PRO A 53 -0.46 8.91 -2.73
C PRO A 53 -1.50 7.79 -2.52
N LEU A 54 -1.19 6.56 -2.95
CA LEU A 54 -2.14 5.44 -2.87
C LEU A 54 -2.55 5.07 -1.44
N SER A 55 -1.69 5.32 -0.46
CA SER A 55 -2.00 5.13 0.96
C SER A 55 -3.14 6.02 1.46
N GLU A 56 -3.44 7.12 0.79
CA GLU A 56 -4.59 7.99 1.08
C GLU A 56 -5.84 7.58 0.30
N GLY A 57 -5.74 6.54 -0.52
CA GLY A 57 -6.84 5.95 -1.28
C GLY A 57 -7.72 5.03 -0.45
N THR A 58 -8.82 4.59 -1.05
CA THR A 58 -9.77 3.68 -0.44
C THR A 58 -9.42 2.23 -0.78
N VAL A 59 -9.54 1.34 0.20
CA VAL A 59 -9.52 -0.11 -0.05
C VAL A 59 -10.96 -0.62 -0.01
N SER A 60 -11.34 -1.44 -0.98
CA SER A 60 -12.65 -2.12 -0.99
C SER A 60 -12.46 -3.58 -1.36
N GLY A 61 -12.84 -4.47 -0.45
CA GLY A 61 -12.54 -5.90 -0.54
C GLY A 61 -11.03 -6.16 -0.63
N GLU A 62 -10.58 -6.63 -1.79
CA GLU A 62 -9.17 -6.94 -2.09
C GLU A 62 -8.50 -5.88 -3.00
N TYR A 63 -9.18 -4.76 -3.25
CA TYR A 63 -8.80 -3.78 -4.26
C TYR A 63 -8.44 -2.43 -3.66
N VAL A 64 -7.40 -1.78 -4.20
CA VAL A 64 -6.96 -0.44 -3.81
C VAL A 64 -7.32 0.55 -4.92
N PHE A 65 -7.89 1.69 -4.53
CA PHE A 65 -8.34 2.74 -5.42
C PHE A 65 -7.51 4.01 -5.25
N CYS A 66 -7.14 4.66 -6.35
CA CYS A 66 -6.42 5.92 -6.31
C CYS A 66 -7.30 7.03 -5.68
N PRO A 67 -6.81 7.80 -4.69
CA PRO A 67 -7.61 8.85 -4.05
C PRO A 67 -8.02 9.98 -4.99
N LEU A 68 -7.31 10.15 -6.12
CA LEU A 68 -7.53 11.28 -7.01
C LEU A 68 -8.66 11.06 -8.03
N HIS A 69 -9.00 9.82 -8.35
CA HIS A 69 -9.93 9.51 -9.45
C HIS A 69 -10.47 8.07 -9.42
N ASP A 70 -10.49 7.43 -8.25
CA ASP A 70 -11.12 6.11 -8.01
C ASP A 70 -10.75 5.00 -9.02
N GLN A 71 -9.53 5.05 -9.55
CA GLN A 71 -9.05 4.00 -10.45
C GLN A 71 -8.54 2.83 -9.61
N LYS A 72 -9.05 1.63 -9.92
CA LYS A 72 -8.60 0.35 -9.37
C LYS A 72 -7.15 0.05 -9.78
N LEU A 73 -6.31 -0.31 -8.80
CA LEU A 73 -4.90 -0.68 -9.01
C LEU A 73 -4.60 -2.16 -8.81
N ILE A 74 -5.19 -2.75 -7.78
CA ILE A 74 -5.11 -4.18 -7.44
C ILE A 74 -6.49 -4.76 -7.71
#